data_AF-A0A840XX70-F1
#
_entry.id   AF-A0A840XX70-F1
#
_cell.length_a   1.000
_cell.length_b   1.000
_cell.length_c   1.000
_cell.angle_alpha   90.00
_cell.angle_beta   90.00
_cell.angle_gamma   90.00
#
_symmetry.space_group_name_H-M   'P 1'
#
loop_
_entity.id
_entity.type
_entity.pdbx_description
1 polymer ?
#
loop_
_entity_poly.entity_id
_entity_poly.type
_entity_poly.pdbx_seq_one_letter_code
_entity_poly.pdbx_strand_id
1 'polypeptide(L)'
;MTTPRDRMRTLIREARLSVRHRGSVPAIVGEVVRNAAEEIRKDDQLFGVVLATALNKLIRDELKRSAESADHAEGLRAEQMEMFPPDARATVEQIGRGEVFVPSRNAFVPLLPSHLQPQEIDEAGKYLIDHGGDCIRRGGLLRRLSRIMQTHRKAA
;
A
#
# COMPACT_ATOMS: atom_id res chain seq x y z
N MET A 1 9.09 4.59 25.97
CA MET A 1 10.12 4.96 24.98
C MET A 1 9.44 5.71 23.85
N THR A 2 9.99 6.85 23.39
CA THR A 2 9.49 7.56 22.21
C THR A 2 9.89 6.80 20.95
N THR A 3 8.96 6.61 20.01
CA THR A 3 9.27 5.90 18.75
C THR A 3 10.08 6.81 17.81
N PRO A 4 10.81 6.26 16.81
CA PRO A 4 11.49 7.07 15.80
C PRO A 4 10.53 8.03 15.06
N ARG A 5 9.27 7.61 14.84
CA ARG A 5 8.23 8.46 14.26
C ARG A 5 7.83 9.62 15.18
N ASP A 6 7.76 9.39 16.49
CA ASP A 6 7.44 10.45 17.46
C ASP A 6 8.59 11.46 17.56
N ARG A 7 9.84 11.00 17.54
CA ARG A 7 11.02 11.86 17.46
C ARG A 7 11.02 12.72 16.19
N MET A 8 10.72 12.13 15.03
CA MET A 8 10.58 12.89 13.78
C MET A 8 9.45 13.94 13.85
N ARG A 9 8.31 13.61 14.48
CA ARG A 9 7.22 14.58 14.70
C ARG A 9 7.65 15.73 15.59
N THR A 10 8.47 15.48 16.61
CA THR A 10 9.05 16.53 17.46
C THR A 10 9.93 17.47 16.64
N LEU A 11 10.86 16.94 15.83
CA LEU A 11 11.73 17.75 14.96
C LEU A 11 10.91 18.64 14.00
N ILE A 12 9.85 18.08 13.40
CA ILE A 12 8.94 18.84 12.53
C ILE A 12 8.20 19.94 13.31
N ARG A 13 7.74 19.64 14.53
CA ARG A 13 7.03 20.60 15.38
C ARG A 13 7.94 21.75 15.79
N GLU A 14 9.18 21.46 16.15
CA GLU A 14 10.19 22.47 16.53
C GLU A 14 10.53 23.37 15.35
N ALA A 15 10.82 22.79 14.18
CA ALA A 15 11.05 23.55 12.95
C ALA A 15 9.84 24.41 12.56
N ARG A 16 8.62 23.89 12.76
CA ARG A 16 7.39 24.67 12.53
C ARG A 16 7.26 25.87 13.45
N LEU A 17 7.75 25.77 14.69
CA LEU A 17 7.69 26.88 15.66
C LEU A 17 8.76 27.94 15.40
N SER A 18 9.90 27.57 14.80
CA SER A 18 11.00 28.50 14.51
C SER A 18 10.84 29.28 13.20
N VAL A 19 10.05 28.80 12.23
CA VAL A 19 9.82 29.53 10.97
C VAL A 19 8.73 30.59 11.08
N ARG A 20 8.90 31.73 10.37
CA ARG A 20 7.88 32.81 10.28
C ARG A 20 6.55 32.30 9.69
N HIS A 21 6.62 31.48 8.64
CA HIS A 21 5.44 30.95 7.96
C HIS A 21 5.17 29.51 8.41
N ARG A 22 4.51 29.35 9.56
CA ARG A 22 4.22 28.04 10.19
C ARG A 22 3.34 27.08 9.38
N GLY A 23 2.77 27.53 8.27
CA GLY A 23 2.01 26.71 7.31
C GLY A 23 2.79 26.36 6.04
N SER A 24 3.98 26.95 5.82
CA SER A 24 4.77 26.71 4.63
C SER A 24 5.61 25.45 4.79
N VAL A 25 5.17 24.36 4.15
CA VAL A 25 5.91 23.09 4.14
C VAL A 25 7.36 23.28 3.65
N PRO A 26 7.66 24.03 2.56
CA PRO A 26 9.04 24.26 2.14
C PRO A 26 9.89 24.97 3.21
N ALA A 27 9.32 25.95 3.93
CA ALA A 27 10.03 26.65 4.99
C ALA A 27 10.36 25.70 6.16
N ILE A 28 9.40 24.88 6.58
CA ILE A 28 9.57 23.89 7.66
C ILE A 28 10.60 22.83 7.25
N VAL A 29 10.52 22.30 6.03
CA VAL A 29 11.49 21.31 5.53
C VAL A 29 12.88 21.91 5.49
N GLY A 30 13.03 23.13 4.96
CA GLY A 30 14.33 23.80 4.93
C GLY A 30 14.92 24.00 6.33
N GLU A 31 14.07 24.25 7.32
CA GLU A 31 14.47 24.40 8.72
C GLU A 31 14.89 23.07 9.36
N VAL A 32 14.15 21.98 9.13
CA VAL A 32 14.55 20.63 9.56
C VAL A 32 15.90 20.25 8.95
N VAL A 33 16.10 20.51 7.66
CA VAL A 33 17.37 20.20 6.98
C VAL A 33 18.52 21.02 7.55
N ARG A 34 18.32 22.32 7.84
CA ARG A 34 19.37 23.15 8.43
C ARG A 34 19.78 22.71 9.83
N ASN A 35 18.82 22.36 10.67
CA ASN A 35 19.06 22.19 12.11
C ASN A 35 19.20 20.73 12.56
N ALA A 36 18.62 19.78 11.83
CA ALA A 36 18.53 18.38 12.26
C ALA A 36 19.12 17.38 11.25
N ALA A 37 19.66 17.83 10.10
CA ALA A 37 20.18 16.90 9.09
C ALA A 37 21.32 16.00 9.59
N GLU A 38 22.22 16.53 10.42
CA GLU A 38 23.31 15.72 10.99
C GLU A 38 22.81 14.71 12.02
N GLU A 39 21.82 15.08 12.85
CA GLU A 39 21.17 14.15 13.79
C GLU A 39 20.48 13.02 13.03
N ILE A 40 19.67 13.38 12.03
CA ILE A 40 18.95 12.41 11.20
C ILE A 40 19.93 11.48 10.48
N ARG A 41 21.05 12.00 9.97
CA ARG A 41 22.04 11.18 9.23
C ARG A 41 22.78 10.19 10.13
N LYS A 42 23.03 10.54 11.38
CA LYS A 42 23.78 9.70 12.34
C LYS A 42 22.89 8.70 13.08
N ASP A 43 21.57 8.88 13.02
CA ASP A 43 20.60 8.01 13.66
C ASP A 43 19.89 7.13 12.60
N ASP A 44 20.33 5.87 12.49
CA ASP A 44 19.79 4.92 11.50
C ASP A 44 18.27 4.75 11.60
N GLN A 45 17.68 4.90 12.79
CA GLN A 45 16.24 4.77 12.97
C GLN A 45 15.48 6.00 12.44
N LEU A 46 15.99 7.21 12.69
CA LEU A 46 15.42 8.43 12.12
C LEU A 46 15.64 8.50 10.61
N PHE A 47 16.84 8.14 10.14
CA PHE A 47 17.14 8.04 8.73
C PHE A 47 16.20 7.07 8.02
N GLY A 48 15.99 5.89 8.61
CA GLY A 48 15.05 4.89 8.10
C GLY A 48 13.61 5.42 7.98
N VAL A 49 13.14 6.24 8.93
CA VAL A 49 11.81 6.88 8.83
C VAL A 49 11.74 7.85 7.65
N VAL A 50 12.75 8.71 7.46
CA VAL A 50 12.78 9.67 6.34
C VAL A 50 12.86 8.92 5.02
N LEU A 51 13.78 7.97 4.89
CA LEU A 51 14.00 7.21 3.67
C LEU A 51 12.77 6.39 3.29
N ALA A 52 12.16 5.66 4.23
CA ALA A 52 10.95 4.88 3.97
C ALA A 52 9.79 5.78 3.53
N THR A 53 9.65 6.98 4.12
CA THR A 53 8.60 7.93 3.73
C THR A 53 8.86 8.49 2.32
N ALA A 54 10.11 8.85 2.01
CA ALA A 54 10.50 9.36 0.69
C ALA A 54 10.32 8.30 -0.41
N LEU A 55 10.82 7.08 -0.18
CA LEU A 55 10.68 5.96 -1.13
C LEU A 55 9.22 5.60 -1.35
N ASN A 56 8.41 5.53 -0.29
CA ASN A 56 6.97 5.28 -0.43
C ASN A 56 6.28 6.33 -1.31
N LYS A 57 6.65 7.60 -1.21
CA LYS A 57 6.10 8.65 -2.07
C LYS A 57 6.56 8.47 -3.52
N LEU A 58 7.85 8.31 -3.75
CA LEU A 58 8.41 8.15 -5.10
C LEU A 58 7.82 6.94 -5.83
N ILE A 59 7.75 5.79 -5.15
CA ILE A 59 7.16 4.57 -5.71
C ILE A 59 5.69 4.81 -6.05
N ARG A 60 4.90 5.44 -5.16
CA ARG A 60 3.49 5.75 -5.45
C ARG A 60 3.32 6.70 -6.62
N ASP A 61 4.16 7.74 -6.71
CA ASP A 61 4.09 8.71 -7.80
C ASP A 61 4.47 8.08 -9.15
N GLU A 62 5.37 7.08 -9.14
CA GLU A 62 5.74 6.31 -10.33
C GLU A 62 4.65 5.33 -10.75
N LEU A 63 4.08 4.59 -9.78
CA LEU A 63 2.97 3.67 -10.02
C LEU A 63 1.72 4.42 -10.53
N LYS A 64 1.44 5.62 -10.01
CA LYS A 64 0.36 6.48 -10.52
C LYS A 64 0.60 6.96 -11.95
N ARG A 65 1.80 7.44 -12.27
CA ARG A 65 2.14 7.88 -13.64
C ARG A 65 2.08 6.72 -14.63
N SER A 66 2.50 5.53 -14.20
CA SER A 66 2.37 4.31 -15.00
C SER A 66 0.89 3.92 -15.19
N ALA A 67 0.06 4.11 -14.16
CA ALA A 67 -1.39 3.86 -14.19
C ALA A 67 -2.21 4.93 -14.94
N GLU A 68 -1.66 6.13 -15.16
CA GLU A 68 -2.27 7.19 -15.98
C GLU A 68 -1.86 7.07 -17.46
N SER A 69 -0.74 6.41 -17.75
CA SER A 69 -0.23 6.18 -19.12
C SER A 69 -0.58 4.81 -19.69
N ALA A 70 -0.85 3.82 -18.83
CA ALA A 70 -1.50 2.56 -19.19
C ALA A 70 -2.94 2.58 -18.69
N ASP A 71 -3.88 1.98 -19.42
CA ASP A 71 -5.20 1.59 -18.93
C ASP A 71 -5.11 0.54 -17.79
N HIS A 72 -4.25 0.70 -16.81
CA HIS A 72 -4.02 -0.18 -15.67
C HIS A 72 -4.02 0.67 -14.39
N ALA A 73 -5.19 1.25 -14.09
CA ALA A 73 -5.41 1.96 -12.84
C ALA A 73 -5.27 1.00 -11.65
N GLU A 74 -4.54 1.42 -10.62
CA GLU A 74 -4.39 0.77 -9.29
C GLU A 74 -5.72 0.54 -8.52
N GLY A 75 -6.87 0.72 -9.16
CA GLY A 75 -8.21 0.60 -8.60
C GLY A 75 -9.02 -0.50 -9.29
N LEU A 76 -9.97 -1.04 -8.53
CA LEU A 76 -10.95 -1.96 -9.07
C LEU A 76 -11.90 -1.21 -10.02
N ARG A 77 -11.99 -1.66 -11.28
CA ARG A 77 -12.93 -1.08 -12.25
C ARG A 77 -14.35 -1.60 -12.00
N ALA A 78 -15.36 -0.78 -12.30
CA ALA A 78 -16.76 -1.19 -12.20
C ALA A 78 -17.06 -2.47 -13.02
N GLU A 79 -16.50 -2.56 -14.21
CA GLU A 79 -16.60 -3.74 -15.08
C GLU A 79 -16.01 -5.01 -14.45
N GLN A 80 -14.90 -4.88 -13.70
CA GLN A 80 -14.31 -6.02 -12.99
C GLN A 80 -15.24 -6.50 -11.86
N MET A 81 -15.94 -5.58 -11.19
CA MET A 81 -16.88 -5.92 -10.11
C MET A 81 -18.05 -6.77 -10.61
N GLU A 82 -18.55 -6.49 -11.80
CA GLU A 82 -19.68 -7.22 -12.39
C GLU A 82 -19.34 -8.67 -12.71
N MET A 83 -18.06 -8.96 -13.00
CA MET A 83 -17.56 -10.31 -13.27
C MET A 83 -17.56 -11.21 -12.04
N PHE A 84 -17.57 -10.63 -10.83
CA PHE A 84 -17.64 -11.41 -9.59
C PHE A 84 -19.10 -11.74 -9.19
N PRO A 85 -19.33 -12.91 -8.57
CA PRO A 85 -20.63 -13.25 -8.03
C PRO A 85 -21.06 -12.26 -6.93
N PRO A 86 -22.37 -12.02 -6.74
CA PRO A 86 -22.87 -10.94 -5.89
C PRO A 86 -22.34 -10.93 -4.46
N ASP A 87 -22.15 -12.10 -3.85
CA ASP A 87 -21.63 -12.29 -2.49
C ASP A 87 -20.12 -12.04 -2.36
N ALA A 88 -19.37 -12.07 -3.47
CA ALA A 88 -17.96 -11.71 -3.51
C ALA A 88 -17.72 -10.21 -3.65
N ARG A 89 -18.64 -9.45 -4.27
CA ARG A 89 -18.44 -8.04 -4.67
C ARG A 89 -17.99 -7.13 -3.53
N ALA A 90 -18.64 -7.20 -2.37
CA ALA A 90 -18.26 -6.40 -1.20
C ALA A 90 -16.83 -6.72 -0.71
N THR A 91 -16.37 -7.96 -0.86
CA THR A 91 -14.99 -8.35 -0.50
C THR A 91 -14.00 -7.79 -1.51
N VAL A 92 -14.31 -7.88 -2.81
CA VAL A 92 -13.49 -7.36 -3.91
C VAL A 92 -13.36 -5.83 -3.81
N GLU A 93 -14.45 -5.13 -3.52
CA GLU A 93 -14.47 -3.68 -3.27
C GLU A 93 -13.51 -3.28 -2.14
N GLN A 94 -13.57 -4.01 -1.02
CA GLN A 94 -12.71 -3.76 0.13
C GLN A 94 -11.23 -4.08 -0.12
N ILE A 95 -10.92 -4.99 -1.06
CA ILE A 95 -9.55 -5.24 -1.51
C ILE A 95 -9.03 -4.00 -2.27
N GLY A 96 -9.86 -3.42 -3.15
CA GLY A 96 -9.59 -2.15 -3.81
C GLY A 96 -8.35 -2.18 -4.72
N ARG A 97 -8.14 -3.31 -5.40
CA ARG A 97 -7.00 -3.55 -6.31
C ARG A 97 -7.49 -4.24 -7.57
N GLY A 98 -7.00 -3.79 -8.72
CA GLY A 98 -7.27 -4.42 -10.02
C GLY A 98 -6.42 -5.68 -10.28
N GLU A 99 -5.34 -5.88 -9.53
CA GLU A 99 -4.40 -6.99 -9.68
C GLU A 99 -3.83 -7.43 -8.32
N VAL A 100 -3.33 -8.68 -8.27
CA VAL A 100 -2.69 -9.27 -7.09
C VAL A 100 -1.44 -10.03 -7.49
N PHE A 101 -0.41 -9.98 -6.65
CA PHE A 101 0.80 -10.77 -6.85
C PHE A 101 0.53 -12.25 -6.52
N VAL A 102 0.78 -13.13 -7.48
CA VAL A 102 0.64 -14.58 -7.35
C VAL A 102 2.04 -15.21 -7.30
N PRO A 103 2.51 -15.69 -6.13
CA PRO A 103 3.89 -16.17 -5.97
C PRO A 103 4.25 -17.33 -6.89
N SER A 104 3.35 -18.30 -7.09
CA SER A 104 3.53 -19.46 -7.98
C SER A 104 3.75 -19.07 -9.45
N ARG A 105 3.25 -17.90 -9.87
CA ARG A 105 3.48 -17.34 -11.21
C ARG A 105 4.59 -16.28 -11.23
N ASN A 106 5.07 -15.86 -10.07
CA ASN A 106 5.98 -14.73 -9.89
C ASN A 106 5.55 -13.48 -10.68
N ALA A 107 4.25 -13.17 -10.66
CA ALA A 107 3.67 -12.11 -11.47
C ALA A 107 2.47 -11.44 -10.79
N PHE A 108 2.20 -10.19 -11.15
CA PHE A 108 0.91 -9.55 -10.89
C PHE A 108 -0.11 -10.04 -11.90
N VAL A 109 -1.24 -10.54 -11.40
CA VAL A 109 -2.32 -11.10 -12.21
C VAL A 109 -3.60 -10.30 -11.95
N PRO A 110 -4.37 -9.94 -13.00
CA PRO A 110 -5.65 -9.27 -12.82
C PRO A 110 -6.55 -9.99 -11.82
N LEU A 111 -7.13 -9.24 -10.89
CA LEU A 111 -8.09 -9.74 -9.90
C LEU A 111 -9.43 -9.99 -10.59
N LEU A 112 -9.50 -11.09 -11.36
CA LEU A 112 -10.64 -11.48 -12.18
C LEU A 112 -10.91 -12.99 -12.03
N PRO A 113 -12.18 -13.43 -11.99
CA PRO A 113 -12.51 -14.86 -11.88
C PRO A 113 -11.97 -15.71 -13.04
N SER A 114 -11.79 -15.11 -14.22
CA SER A 114 -11.24 -15.78 -15.40
C SER A 114 -9.71 -15.94 -15.38
N HIS A 115 -9.00 -15.14 -14.60
CA HIS A 115 -7.52 -15.10 -14.60
C HIS A 115 -6.90 -15.80 -13.38
N LEU A 116 -7.66 -15.89 -12.29
CA LEU A 116 -7.21 -16.41 -11.00
C LEU A 116 -8.02 -17.63 -10.57
N GLN A 117 -7.30 -18.71 -10.28
CA GLN A 117 -7.87 -19.85 -9.59
C GLN A 117 -8.03 -19.52 -8.09
N PRO A 118 -9.03 -20.06 -7.39
CA PRO A 118 -9.20 -19.79 -5.98
C PRO A 118 -7.96 -20.11 -5.13
N GLN A 119 -7.18 -21.13 -5.51
CA GLN A 119 -5.92 -21.48 -4.85
C GLN A 119 -4.88 -20.36 -4.96
N GLU A 120 -4.79 -19.70 -6.12
CA GLU A 120 -3.88 -18.58 -6.36
C GLU A 120 -4.30 -17.33 -5.58
N ILE A 121 -5.61 -17.15 -5.38
CA ILE A 121 -6.15 -16.08 -4.51
C ILE A 121 -5.78 -16.35 -3.04
N ASP A 122 -5.87 -17.60 -2.57
CA ASP A 122 -5.46 -17.96 -1.20
C ASP A 122 -3.95 -17.79 -1.02
N GLU A 123 -3.16 -18.19 -2.02
CA GLU A 123 -1.70 -18.03 -2.04
C GLU A 123 -1.29 -16.56 -1.97
N ALA A 124 -1.86 -15.70 -2.81
CA ALA A 124 -1.64 -14.25 -2.76
C ALA A 124 -2.02 -13.66 -1.39
N GLY A 125 -3.14 -14.14 -0.83
CA GLY A 125 -3.58 -13.73 0.50
C GLY A 125 -2.63 -14.15 1.62
N LYS A 126 -2.12 -15.38 1.56
CA LYS A 126 -1.11 -15.89 2.49
C LYS A 126 0.20 -15.12 2.37
N TYR A 127 0.67 -14.87 1.16
CA TYR A 127 1.87 -14.09 0.89
C TYR A 127 1.82 -12.71 1.57
N LEU A 128 0.70 -11.99 1.43
CA LEU A 128 0.52 -10.68 2.08
C LEU A 128 0.50 -10.74 3.62
N ILE A 129 -0.01 -11.82 4.20
CA ILE A 129 0.00 -12.02 5.65
C ILE A 129 1.43 -12.31 6.13
N ASP A 130 2.14 -13.18 5.41
CA ASP A 130 3.49 -13.61 5.77
C ASP A 130 4.52 -12.46 5.62
N HIS A 131 4.27 -11.49 4.73
CA HIS A 131 5.24 -10.44 4.39
C HIS A 131 4.89 -9.02 4.91
N GLY A 132 3.82 -8.81 5.70
CA GLY A 132 3.51 -7.44 6.10
C GLY A 132 2.60 -7.25 7.31
N GLY A 133 2.82 -6.13 8.02
CA GLY A 133 1.92 -5.62 9.06
C GLY A 133 0.69 -4.91 8.50
N ASP A 134 0.87 -3.96 7.56
CA ASP A 134 -0.26 -3.23 6.93
C ASP A 134 -1.03 -4.06 5.89
N CYS A 135 -0.46 -5.20 5.46
CA CYS A 135 -1.04 -6.06 4.43
C CYS A 135 -1.93 -7.19 4.99
N ILE A 136 -1.95 -7.41 6.32
CA ILE A 136 -2.71 -8.48 6.98
C ILE A 136 -4.19 -8.40 6.63
N ARG A 137 -4.79 -7.20 6.70
CA ARG A 137 -6.21 -7.01 6.38
C ARG A 137 -6.52 -7.42 4.95
N ARG A 138 -5.70 -7.01 3.98
CA ARG A 138 -5.89 -7.36 2.56
C ARG A 138 -5.67 -8.85 2.32
N GLY A 139 -4.66 -9.43 2.95
CA GLY A 139 -4.44 -10.87 2.90
C GLY A 139 -5.64 -11.66 3.41
N GLY A 140 -6.23 -11.26 4.54
CA GLY A 140 -7.46 -11.86 5.06
C GLY A 140 -8.65 -11.76 4.10
N LEU A 141 -8.81 -10.62 3.42
CA LEU A 141 -9.86 -10.42 2.40
C LEU A 141 -9.66 -11.32 1.18
N LEU A 142 -8.42 -11.48 0.70
CA LEU A 142 -8.13 -12.39 -0.42
C LEU A 142 -8.44 -13.85 -0.07
N ARG A 143 -8.06 -14.30 1.13
CA ARG A 143 -8.40 -15.66 1.59
C ARG A 143 -9.91 -15.85 1.79
N ARG A 144 -10.66 -14.80 2.12
CA ARG A 144 -12.13 -14.83 2.12
C ARG A 144 -12.67 -14.94 0.70
N LEU A 145 -12.16 -14.14 -0.23
CA LEU A 145 -12.56 -14.18 -1.65
C LEU A 145 -12.31 -15.57 -2.26
N SER A 146 -11.16 -16.19 -1.97
CA SER A 146 -10.83 -17.56 -2.38
C SER A 146 -11.93 -18.55 -1.95
N ARG A 147 -12.35 -18.51 -0.69
CA ARG A 147 -13.40 -19.39 -0.16
C ARG A 147 -14.74 -19.20 -0.87
N ILE A 148 -15.15 -17.95 -1.11
CA ILE A 148 -16.38 -17.64 -1.86
C ILE A 148 -16.29 -18.22 -3.28
N MET A 149 -15.16 -18.04 -3.95
CA MET A 149 -14.96 -18.51 -5.32
C MET A 149 -14.90 -20.05 -5.43
N GLN A 150 -14.39 -20.74 -4.41
CA GLN A 150 -14.45 -22.20 -4.34
C GLN A 150 -15.89 -22.73 -4.25
N THR A 151 -16.76 -22.05 -3.51
CA THR A 151 -18.18 -22.44 -3.37
C THR A 151 -18.91 -22.35 -4.70
N HIS A 152 -18.75 -21.25 -5.44
CA HIS A 152 -19.40 -21.07 -6.75
C HIS A 152 -18.90 -22.04 -7.80
N ARG A 153 -17.62 -22.41 -7.77
CA ARG A 153 -17.06 -23.39 -8.71
C ARG A 153 -17.50 -24.83 -8.46
N LYS A 154 -17.90 -25.16 -7.22
CA LYS A 154 -18.49 -26.46 -6.89
C LYS A 154 -19.96 -26.56 -7.27
N ALA A 155 -20.62 -25.42 -7.49
CA ALA A 155 -22.03 -25.32 -7.84
C ALA A 155 -22.29 -25.17 -9.36
N ALA A 156 -21.23 -25.02 -10.15
CA ALA A 156 -21.23 -24.93 -11.61
C ALA A 156 -20.66 -26.22 -12.23
#